data_AF-A0A5M7QLD3-F1
#
_entry.id   AF-A0A5M7QLD3-F1
#
_cell.length_a   1.000
_cell.length_b   1.000
_cell.length_c   1.000
_cell.angle_alpha   90.00
_cell.angle_beta   90.00
_cell.angle_gamma   90.00
#
_symmetry.space_group_name_H-M   'P 1'
#
loop_
_entity.id
_entity.type
_entity.pdbx_description
1 polymer ?
#
loop_
_entity_poly.entity_id
_entity_poly.type
_entity_poly.pdbx_seq_one_letter_code
_entity_poly.pdbx_strand_id
1 'polypeptide(L)' 'HGLALALEYFTTAETQNRMLEILQFKLDILWSMLDAMTMAYELKRPPYHTVTDKAAWHTTRLV' A
#
# COMPACT_ATOMS: atom_id res chain seq x y z
N HIS A 1 19.96 -7.35 7.95
CA HIS A 1 19.43 -7.84 9.22
C HIS A 1 18.09 -8.58 9.03
N GLY A 2 17.04 -7.96 8.46
CA GLY A 2 15.74 -8.63 8.26
C GLY A 2 15.73 -9.86 7.33
N LEU A 3 16.57 -9.88 6.29
CA LEU A 3 16.68 -11.02 5.38
C LEU A 3 17.24 -12.28 6.07
N ALA A 4 18.22 -12.12 6.97
CA ALA A 4 18.80 -13.25 7.70
C ALA A 4 17.75 -13.90 8.62
N LEU A 5 16.94 -13.09 9.31
CA LEU A 5 15.84 -13.56 10.14
C LEU A 5 14.77 -14.31 9.31
N ALA A 6 14.44 -13.80 8.11
CA ALA A 6 13.48 -14.48 7.24
C ALA A 6 13.99 -15.86 6.80
N LEU A 7 15.28 -16.00 6.50
CA LEU A 7 15.90 -17.28 6.11
C LEU A 7 15.92 -18.30 7.26
N GLU A 8 16.00 -17.85 8.52
CA GLU A 8 15.96 -18.71 9.71
C GLU A 8 14.53 -19.17 10.05
N TYR A 9 13.53 -18.31 9.85
CA TYR A 9 12.13 -18.59 10.23
C TYR A 9 11.32 -19.32 9.17
N PHE A 10 11.58 -19.09 7.87
CA PHE A 10 10.84 -19.68 6.76
C PHE A 10 11.66 -20.78 6.09
N THR A 11 11.63 -21.98 6.68
CA THR A 11 12.51 -23.10 6.31
C THR A 11 11.91 -24.08 5.31
N THR A 12 10.64 -23.92 4.94
CA THR A 12 9.96 -24.77 3.95
C THR A 12 9.59 -23.96 2.70
N ALA A 13 9.52 -24.61 1.54
CA ALA A 13 9.11 -23.95 0.30
C ALA A 13 7.72 -23.28 0.43
N GLU A 14 6.78 -23.93 1.11
CA GLU A 14 5.45 -23.37 1.38
C GLU A 14 5.52 -22.08 2.21
N THR A 15 6.28 -22.09 3.31
CA THR A 15 6.41 -20.93 4.18
C THR A 15 7.18 -19.78 3.52
N GLN A 16 8.16 -20.09 2.69
CA GLN A 16 8.87 -19.11 1.87
C GLN A 16 7.95 -18.43 0.85
N ASN A 17 7.13 -19.20 0.13
CA ASN A 17 6.16 -18.66 -0.82
C ASN A 17 5.17 -17.72 -0.13
N ARG A 18 4.61 -18.14 1.01
CA ARG A 18 3.70 -17.29 1.79
C ARG A 18 4.37 -16.01 2.29
N MET A 19 5.63 -16.07 2.72
CA MET A 19 6.36 -14.86 3.13
C MET A 19 6.58 -13.91 1.97
N LEU A 20 6.90 -14.43 0.78
CA LEU A 20 7.04 -13.61 -0.43
C LEU A 20 5.73 -12.93 -0.81
N GLU A 21 4.59 -13.61 -0.67
CA GLU A 21 3.27 -13.01 -0.88
C GLU A 21 2.99 -11.88 0.13
N ILE A 22 3.32 -12.07 1.41
CA ILE A 22 3.18 -11.02 2.44
C ILE A 22 4.08 -9.82 2.11
N LEU A 23 5.30 -10.08 1.65
CA LEU A 23 6.23 -9.01 1.27
C LEU A 23 5.70 -8.24 0.05
N GLN A 24 5.16 -8.94 -0.94
CA GLN A 24 4.52 -8.33 -2.10
C GLN A 24 3.33 -7.47 -1.68
N PHE A 25 2.45 -7.98 -0.81
CA PHE A 25 1.33 -7.22 -0.26
C PHE A 25 1.79 -5.91 0.40
N LYS A 26 2.89 -5.93 1.16
CA LYS A 26 3.45 -4.72 1.75
C LYS A 26 3.97 -3.74 0.69
N LEU A 27 4.57 -4.22 -0.38
CA LEU A 27 5.00 -3.38 -1.50
C LEU A 27 3.79 -2.77 -2.22
N ASP A 28 2.72 -3.53 -2.40
CA ASP A 28 1.48 -3.06 -3.04
C ASP A 28 0.82 -1.92 -2.23
N ILE A 29 0.86 -1.98 -0.89
CA ILE A 29 0.41 -0.87 -0.03
C ILE A 29 1.23 0.39 -0.30
N LEU A 30 2.57 0.28 -0.28
CA LEU A 30 3.46 1.42 -0.49
C LEU A 30 3.25 2.04 -1.88
N TRP A 31 3.08 1.19 -2.90
CA TRP A 31 2.78 1.61 -4.25
C TRP A 31 1.44 2.35 -4.31
N SER A 32 0.39 1.79 -3.72
CA SER A 32 -0.95 2.37 -3.72
C SER A 32 -1.01 3.73 -3.01
N MET A 33 -0.20 3.92 -1.96
CA MET A 33 -0.06 5.22 -1.29
C MET A 33 0.52 6.28 -2.24
N LEU A 34 1.55 5.93 -3.01
CA LEU A 34 2.17 6.81 -3.99
C LEU A 34 1.23 7.11 -5.17
N ASP A 35 0.49 6.11 -5.64
CA ASP A 35 -0.52 6.29 -6.70
C ASP A 35 -1.60 7.30 -6.27
N ALA A 36 -2.09 7.21 -5.03
CA ALA A 36 -3.07 8.15 -4.49
C ALA A 36 -2.53 9.59 -4.43
N MET A 37 -1.28 9.77 -3.97
CA MET A 37 -0.62 11.08 -3.95
C MET A 37 -0.40 11.62 -5.37
N THR A 38 0.03 10.77 -6.30
CA THR A 38 0.27 11.13 -7.70
C THR A 38 -1.02 11.62 -8.36
N MET A 39 -2.12 10.90 -8.16
CA MET A 39 -3.45 11.29 -8.66
C MET A 39 -3.87 12.66 -8.11
N ALA A 40 -3.75 12.88 -6.81
CA ALA A 40 -4.20 14.12 -6.17
C ALA A 40 -3.31 15.32 -6.51
N TYR A 41 -1.98 15.17 -6.46
CA TYR A 41 -1.05 16.29 -6.43
C TYR A 41 -0.32 16.53 -7.75
N GLU A 42 0.01 15.47 -8.51
CA GLU A 42 0.69 15.61 -9.80
C GLU A 42 -0.32 15.73 -10.96
N LEU A 43 -1.29 14.81 -11.01
CA LEU A 43 -2.26 14.75 -12.10
C LEU A 43 -3.47 15.67 -11.92
N LYS A 44 -3.59 16.35 -10.77
CA LYS A 44 -4.72 17.23 -10.40
C LYS A 44 -6.08 16.53 -10.51
N ARG A 45 -6.11 15.25 -10.14
CA ARG A 45 -7.31 14.39 -10.10
C ARG A 45 -7.57 13.88 -8.67
N PRO A 46 -7.72 14.76 -7.67
CA PRO A 46 -8.15 14.33 -6.34
C PRO A 46 -9.56 13.72 -6.37
N PRO A 47 -9.99 13.01 -5.31
CA PRO A 47 -11.36 12.50 -5.23
C PRO A 47 -12.40 13.60 -5.49
N TYR A 48 -13.39 13.30 -6.33
CA TYR A 48 -14.48 14.21 -6.72
C TYR A 48 -14.09 15.46 -7.51
N HIS A 49 -12.88 15.52 -8.11
CA HIS A 49 -12.41 16.68 -8.89
C HIS A 49 -13.32 17.09 -10.07
N THR A 50 -14.22 16.22 -10.54
CA THR A 50 -15.19 16.53 -11.59
C THR A 50 -16.49 17.15 -11.07
N VAL A 51 -16.73 17.10 -9.75
CA VAL A 51 -17.97 17.54 -9.10
C VAL A 51 -17.73 18.72 -8.15
N THR A 52 -16.57 18.76 -7.48
CA THR A 52 -16.24 19.82 -6.53
C THR A 52 -14.73 20.04 -6.39
N ASP A 53 -14.34 21.29 -6.16
CA ASP A 53 -12.98 21.66 -5.81
C ASP A 53 -12.69 21.59 -4.30
N LYS A 54 -13.70 21.25 -3.48
CA LYS A 54 -13.57 21.10 -2.01
C LYS A 54 -13.18 19.67 -1.64
N ALA A 55 -12.42 19.51 -0.55
CA ALA A 55 -12.18 18.19 0.03
C ALA A 55 -13.49 17.59 0.58
N ALA A 56 -13.94 16.47 0.01
CA ALA A 56 -15.21 15.82 0.33
C ALA A 56 -15.08 14.34 0.75
N TRP A 57 -13.85 13.86 1.02
CA TRP A 57 -13.60 12.52 1.54
C TRP A 57 -13.74 12.45 3.06
N HIS A 58 -13.94 11.24 3.60
CA HIS A 58 -14.01 11.02 5.05
C HIS A 58 -12.64 11.23 5.73
N THR A 59 -12.64 11.69 6.97
CA THR A 59 -11.42 12.02 7.74
C THR A 59 -11.30 11.28 9.06
N THR A 60 -12.19 10.32 9.32
CA THR A 60 -12.28 9.60 10.60
C THR A 60 -12.06 8.11 10.38
N ARG A 61 -11.27 7.48 11.26
CA ARG A 61 -11.22 6.02 11.36
C ARG A 61 -12.48 5.55 12.09
N LEU A 62 -13.38 4.86 11.38
CA LEU A 62 -14.71 4.50 11.88
C LEU A 62 -14.72 3.35 12.89
N VAL A 63 -13.61 2.61 13.00
CA VAL A 63 -13.42 1.43 13.88
C VAL A 63 -12.12 1.50 14.65
#